data_AF-A0A4Y2SNJ5-F1
#
_entry.id   AF-A0A4Y2SNJ5-F1
#
_cell.length_a   1.000
_cell.length_b   1.000
_cell.length_c   1.000
_cell.angle_alpha   90.00
_cell.angle_beta   90.00
_cell.angle_gamma   90.00
#
_symmetry.space_group_name_H-M   'P 1'
#
loop_
_entity.id
_entity.type
_entity.pdbx_description
1 polymer ?
#
loop_
_entity_poly.entity_id
_entity_poly.type
_entity_poly.pdbx_seq_one_letter_code
_entity_poly.pdbx_strand_id
1 'polypeptide(L)'
;MMQKTFKTIYRTECSTRADKFDSTYYLGGEKGTCFEHECEYGALCLMKKRRPVCECPECAEEFDPVCGTDGISYINECKLNKEACEQRKKIAVAYQGLCSK
;
A
#
# COMPACT_ATOMS: atom_id res chain seq x y z
N MET A 1 30.92 2.72 6.92
CA MET A 1 30.07 3.90 7.19
C MET A 1 29.25 4.16 5.94
N MET A 2 27.92 4.00 6.01
CA MET A 2 26.92 4.62 5.13
C MET A 2 25.56 4.30 5.78
N GLN A 3 24.93 5.33 6.32
CA GLN A 3 23.66 5.26 7.05
C GLN A 3 22.54 4.94 6.07
N LYS A 4 21.89 3.77 6.21
CA LYS A 4 20.65 3.48 5.49
C LYS A 4 19.51 4.12 6.29
N THR A 5 19.06 5.28 5.81
CA THR A 5 17.83 5.94 6.27
C THR A 5 16.65 4.98 6.16
N PHE A 6 15.98 4.74 7.28
CA PHE A 6 14.69 4.07 7.33
C PHE A 6 13.65 4.98 6.67
N LYS A 7 13.41 4.78 5.36
CA LYS A 7 12.16 5.21 4.75
C LYS A 7 11.11 4.17 5.12
N THR A 8 10.00 4.61 5.69
CA THR A 8 8.81 3.82 5.96
C THR A 8 8.29 3.25 4.64
N ILE A 9 8.80 2.07 4.27
CA ILE A 9 8.19 1.27 3.22
C ILE A 9 7.00 0.61 3.94
N TYR A 10 5.77 0.87 3.48
CA TYR A 10 4.61 0.01 3.75
C TYR A 10 4.83 -1.36 3.09
N ARG A 11 5.91 -2.03 3.50
CA ARG A 11 6.31 -3.35 3.06
C ARG A 11 5.41 -4.28 3.85
N THR A 12 4.29 -4.65 3.25
CA THR A 12 3.62 -5.91 3.57
C THR A 12 4.60 -7.03 3.21
N GLU A 13 5.60 -7.25 4.06
CA GLU A 13 6.31 -8.51 4.09
C GLU A 13 5.30 -9.56 4.54
N CYS A 14 4.59 -10.14 3.58
CA CYS A 14 4.07 -11.48 3.77
C CYS A 14 5.32 -12.36 3.93
N SER A 15 5.74 -12.58 5.18
CA SER A 15 6.94 -13.33 5.52
C SER A 15 6.78 -14.77 5.04
N THR A 16 7.23 -15.00 3.83
CA THR A 16 8.02 -16.18 3.50
C THR A 16 9.22 -15.62 2.77
N ARG A 17 10.36 -15.57 3.46
CA ARG A 17 11.67 -15.19 2.94
C ARG A 17 11.82 -15.59 1.47
N ALA A 18 11.66 -14.64 0.55
CA ALA A 18 11.95 -14.78 -0.86
C ALA A 18 13.29 -14.10 -1.15
N ASP A 19 14.31 -14.53 -0.43
CA ASP A 19 15.69 -14.32 -0.88
C ASP A 19 15.97 -15.41 -1.92
N LYS A 20 16.16 -14.99 -3.17
CA LYS A 20 16.59 -15.78 -4.33
C LYS A 20 15.48 -16.58 -5.02
N PHE A 21 15.15 -16.10 -6.22
CA PHE A 21 15.24 -16.86 -7.47
C PHE A 21 15.36 -18.39 -7.28
N ASP A 22 14.23 -19.07 -7.08
CA ASP A 22 14.20 -20.52 -7.31
C ASP A 22 12.88 -20.96 -7.94
N SER A 23 13.08 -21.68 -9.02
CA SER A 23 12.17 -22.07 -10.07
C SER A 23 11.61 -23.47 -9.79
N THR A 24 10.97 -23.70 -8.64
CA THR A 24 10.60 -25.07 -8.25
C THR A 24 9.32 -25.22 -7.44
N TYR A 25 8.20 -24.58 -7.78
CA TYR A 25 6.90 -25.06 -7.29
C TYR A 25 5.79 -24.87 -8.33
N TYR A 26 5.69 -25.83 -9.26
CA TYR A 26 4.47 -26.05 -10.02
C TYR A 26 3.54 -26.96 -9.19
N LEU A 27 2.49 -26.37 -8.62
CA LEU A 27 1.28 -27.08 -8.21
C LEU A 27 0.07 -26.23 -8.61
N GLY A 28 -0.60 -26.63 -9.69
CA GLY A 28 -1.96 -26.19 -10.04
C GLY A 28 -2.08 -24.74 -10.52
N GLY A 29 -2.20 -24.55 -11.84
CA GLY A 29 -2.52 -23.25 -12.43
C GLY A 29 -3.93 -22.78 -12.09
N GLU A 30 -4.08 -22.03 -11.01
CA GLU A 30 -5.26 -21.22 -10.72
C GLU A 30 -4.83 -19.79 -10.38
N LYS A 31 -5.15 -18.85 -11.28
CA LYS A 31 -4.87 -17.41 -11.15
C LYS A 31 -5.71 -16.81 -10.02
N GLY A 32 -5.16 -16.70 -8.81
CA GLY A 32 -5.96 -16.28 -7.65
C GLY A 32 -5.18 -15.75 -6.46
N THR A 33 -4.17 -14.89 -6.67
CA THR A 33 -3.39 -14.29 -5.57
C THR A 33 -3.24 -12.78 -5.72
N CYS A 34 -3.00 -12.08 -4.62
CA CYS A 34 -2.67 -10.63 -4.61
C CYS A 34 -1.39 -10.27 -5.40
N PHE A 35 -0.71 -11.24 -6.03
CA PHE A 35 0.37 -10.99 -6.98
C PHE A 35 -0.14 -10.54 -8.36
N GLU A 36 -1.33 -10.98 -8.79
CA GLU A 36 -1.94 -10.61 -10.08
C GLU A 36 -3.20 -9.75 -9.92
N HIS A 37 -3.56 -9.38 -8.69
CA HIS A 37 -4.77 -8.61 -8.38
C HIS A 37 -4.41 -7.24 -7.82
N GLU A 38 -4.59 -6.21 -8.65
CA GLU A 38 -4.40 -4.80 -8.25
C GLU A 38 -5.70 -4.23 -7.68
N CYS A 39 -5.61 -3.62 -6.50
CA CYS A 39 -6.71 -2.92 -5.87
C CYS A 39 -6.64 -1.43 -6.21
N GLU A 40 -7.79 -0.83 -6.52
CA GLU A 40 -7.87 0.60 -6.85
C GLU A 40 -8.01 1.48 -5.61
N TYR A 41 -7.80 2.78 -5.81
CA TYR A 41 -8.11 3.83 -4.83
C TYR A 41 -7.36 3.70 -3.50
N GLY A 42 -6.13 3.17 -3.48
CA GLY A 42 -5.36 3.03 -2.23
C GLY A 42 -5.84 1.89 -1.33
N ALA A 43 -6.72 1.01 -1.82
CA ALA A 43 -7.08 -0.22 -1.12
C ALA A 43 -5.91 -1.21 -1.07
N LEU A 44 -5.85 -1.99 0.01
CA LEU A 44 -4.88 -3.07 0.19
C LEU A 44 -5.48 -4.39 -0.30
N CYS A 45 -4.69 -5.17 -1.03
CA CYS A 45 -5.07 -6.54 -1.37
C CYS A 45 -4.74 -7.48 -0.21
N LEU A 46 -5.77 -8.13 0.33
CA LEU A 46 -5.67 -9.10 1.42
C LEU A 46 -6.21 -10.45 0.98
N MET A 47 -5.53 -11.54 1.33
CA MET A 47 -6.03 -12.89 1.09
C MET A 47 -6.97 -13.31 2.22
N LYS A 48 -8.28 -13.39 1.95
CA LYS A 48 -9.29 -13.90 2.89
C LYS A 48 -9.99 -15.12 2.31
N LYS A 49 -10.10 -16.20 3.11
CA LYS A 49 -10.75 -17.46 2.71
C LYS A 49 -10.27 -17.97 1.32
N ARG A 50 -8.95 -17.92 1.08
CA ARG A 50 -8.30 -18.31 -0.20
C ARG A 50 -8.74 -17.50 -1.43
N ARG A 51 -9.18 -16.25 -1.25
CA ARG A 51 -9.49 -15.32 -2.33
C ARG A 51 -8.86 -13.95 -2.06
N PRO A 52 -8.40 -13.23 -3.10
CA PRO A 52 -7.98 -11.85 -2.94
C PRO A 52 -9.20 -10.97 -2.66
N VAL A 53 -9.09 -10.06 -1.71
CA VAL A 53 -10.11 -9.08 -1.32
C VAL A 53 -9.44 -7.72 -1.18
N CYS A 54 -10.02 -6.69 -1.80
CA CYS A 54 -9.59 -5.32 -1.65
C CYS A 54 -10.31 -4.67 -0.47
N GLU A 55 -9.57 -4.18 0.51
CA GLU A 55 -10.11 -3.50 1.69
C GLU A 55 -9.38 -2.17 1.93
N CYS A 56 -10.08 -1.18 2.45
CA CYS A 56 -9.46 0.09 2.80
C CYS A 56 -8.51 -0.09 3.99
N PRO A 57 -7.35 0.57 3.99
CA PRO A 57 -6.38 0.43 5.06
C PRO A 57 -6.91 0.97 6.39
N GLU A 58 -6.57 0.28 7.47
CA GLU A 58 -6.65 0.84 8.82
C GLU A 58 -5.34 1.54 9.15
N CYS A 59 -5.42 2.76 9.69
CA CYS A 59 -4.29 3.66 9.81
C CYS A 59 -4.11 4.14 11.24
N ALA A 60 -2.85 4.17 11.70
CA ALA A 60 -2.46 4.87 12.92
C ALA A 60 -2.57 6.39 12.76
N GLU A 61 -2.65 7.10 13.89
CA GLU A 61 -2.67 8.57 13.96
C GLU A 61 -1.26 9.17 14.04
N GLU A 62 -0.31 8.62 13.28
CA GLU A 62 1.05 9.16 13.18
C GLU A 62 1.05 10.45 12.36
N PHE A 63 1.83 11.45 12.79
CA PHE A 63 1.97 12.71 12.09
C PHE A 63 3.21 12.69 11.20
N ASP A 64 3.01 12.36 9.93
CA ASP A 64 4.00 12.38 8.84
C ASP A 64 3.32 12.94 7.57
N PRO A 65 3.07 14.25 7.53
CA PRO A 65 2.06 14.83 6.63
C PRO A 65 2.44 14.71 5.15
N VAL A 66 1.41 14.56 4.31
CA VAL A 66 1.55 14.55 2.85
C VAL A 66 0.51 15.46 2.19
N CYS A 67 0.86 16.04 1.06
CA CYS A 67 -0.07 16.78 0.21
C CYS A 67 -0.58 15.83 -0.88
N GLY A 68 -1.90 15.70 -0.99
CA GLY A 68 -2.55 14.92 -2.03
C GLY A 68 -2.60 15.65 -3.38
N THR A 69 -2.74 14.89 -4.46
CA THR A 69 -2.98 15.43 -5.81
C THR A 69 -4.29 16.21 -5.94
N ASP A 70 -5.17 16.09 -4.96
CA ASP A 70 -6.41 16.85 -4.81
C ASP A 70 -6.22 18.19 -4.05
N GLY A 71 -4.98 18.50 -3.65
CA GLY A 71 -4.65 19.73 -2.93
C GLY A 71 -5.03 19.70 -1.44
N ILE A 72 -5.37 18.53 -0.89
CA ILE A 72 -5.69 18.35 0.52
C ILE A 72 -4.47 17.81 1.27
N SER A 73 -4.25 18.30 2.48
CA SER A 73 -3.21 17.77 3.36
C SER A 73 -3.75 16.62 4.20
N TYR A 74 -3.01 15.52 4.25
CA TYR A 74 -3.32 14.36 5.07
C TYR A 74 -2.25 14.22 6.15
N ILE A 75 -2.65 13.78 7.35
CA ILE A 75 -1.72 13.62 8.48
C ILE A 75 -0.65 12.56 8.23
N ASN A 76 -0.93 11.60 7.34
CA ASN A 76 0.01 10.63 6.79
C ASN A 76 -0.50 10.01 5.49
N GLU A 77 0.39 9.32 4.77
CA GLU A 77 0.07 8.65 3.50
C GLU A 77 -1.00 7.55 3.65
N CYS A 78 -1.02 6.81 4.77
CA CYS A 78 -2.07 5.83 5.02
C CYS A 78 -3.46 6.47 5.06
N LYS A 79 -3.61 7.61 5.74
CA LYS A 79 -4.88 8.34 5.82
C LYS A 79 -5.33 8.87 4.46
N LEU A 80 -4.39 9.31 3.61
CA LEU A 80 -4.68 9.64 2.21
C LEU A 80 -5.24 8.41 1.47
N ASN A 81 -4.56 7.27 1.55
CA ASN A 81 -4.99 6.03 0.88
C ASN A 81 -6.33 5.52 1.42
N LYS A 82 -6.58 5.66 2.72
CA LYS A 82 -7.87 5.34 3.35
C LYS A 82 -8.99 6.21 2.78
N GLU A 83 -8.79 7.53 2.75
CA GLU A 83 -9.78 8.47 2.21
C GLU A 83 -10.05 8.20 0.72
N ALA A 84 -8.98 7.99 -0.06
CA ALA A 84 -9.06 7.60 -1.46
C ALA A 84 -9.93 6.35 -1.64
N CYS A 85 -9.74 5.34 -0.79
CA CYS A 85 -10.43 4.06 -0.88
C CYS A 85 -11.90 4.19 -0.51
N GLU A 86 -12.19 4.83 0.62
CA GLU A 86 -13.56 5.02 1.12
C GLU A 86 -14.38 5.90 0.17
N GLN A 87 -13.77 6.91 -0.42
CA GLN A 87 -14.43 7.81 -1.38
C GLN A 87 -14.36 7.32 -2.85
N ARG A 88 -13.66 6.22 -3.14
CA ARG A 88 -13.36 5.75 -4.50
C ARG A 88 -12.79 6.85 -5.40
N LYS A 89 -11.81 7.61 -4.88
CA LYS A 89 -11.12 8.68 -5.60
C LYS A 89 -9.67 8.31 -5.86
N LYS A 90 -9.17 8.67 -7.04
CA LYS A 90 -7.74 8.50 -7.38
C LYS A 90 -6.97 9.69 -6.81
N ILE A 91 -6.58 9.59 -5.54
CA ILE A 91 -5.74 10.56 -4.87
C ILE A 91 -4.38 9.89 -4.67
N ALA A 92 -3.33 10.55 -5.15
CA ALA A 92 -1.95 10.12 -4.92
C ALA A 92 -1.24 11.17 -4.06
N VAL A 93 -0.10 10.81 -3.48
CA VAL A 93 0.80 11.80 -2.85
C VAL A 93 1.38 12.67 -3.96
N ALA A 94 1.12 13.98 -3.89
CA ALA A 94 1.79 14.97 -4.74
C ALA A 94 3.20 15.27 -4.22
N TYR A 95 3.34 15.52 -2.92
CA TYR A 95 4.63 15.71 -2.25
C TYR A 95 4.51 15.50 -0.73
N GLN A 96 5.67 15.31 -0.09
CA GLN A 96 5.80 15.18 1.36
C GLN A 96 5.66 16.55 2.04
N GLY A 97 4.96 16.60 3.18
CA GLY A 97 4.61 17.82 3.90
C GLY A 97 3.16 18.27 3.70
N LEU A 98 2.75 19.30 4.42
CA LEU A 98 1.45 19.96 4.22
C LEU A 98 1.42 20.69 2.87
N CYS A 99 0.23 20.82 2.28
CA CYS A 99 0.06 21.59 1.06
C CYS A 99 0.37 23.08 1.31
N SER A 100 1.28 23.65 0.54
CA SER A 100 1.49 25.09 0.45
C SER A 100 0.68 25.63 -0.72
N LYS A 101 -0.28 26.52 -0.44
CA LYS A 101 -1.03 27.26 -1.47
C LYS A 101 -0.13 28.21 -2.24
#